data_AF-A0A9X3HCR9-F1
#
_entry.id   AF-A0A9X3HCR9-F1
#
_cell.length_a   1.000
_cell.length_b   1.000
_cell.length_c   1.000
_cell.angle_alpha   90.00
_cell.angle_beta   90.00
_cell.angle_gamma   90.00
#
_symmetry.space_group_name_H-M   'P 1'
#
loop_
_entity.id
_entity.type
_entity.pdbx_description
1 polymer ?
#
loop_
_entity_poly.entity_id
_entity_poly.type
_entity_poly.pdbx_seq_one_letter_code
_entity_poly.pdbx_strand_id
1 'polypeptide(L)'
;MEEYESYCEKLSIDELREEIFKLTRPDDKSHASNSTFALGTYLLKLQEKSNYSPIFPLELSPIPKNELREWGEQYSKRVLIGQGGLQKFQVDAALSYTSFQNLTKEQWKKISSGEIDNFLLYVEDKKKKGNSEHELPNEYKLLADNYLEEYKTAKSLLFKGLDNYQKKLSGCYIPIIIAIVAIGALIWYFFF
;
A
#
# COMPACT_ATOMS: atom_id res chain seq x y z
N MET A 1 2.59 -5.98 -18.58
CA MET A 1 2.08 -5.97 -17.20
C MET A 1 1.47 -7.34 -16.90
N GLU A 2 0.45 -7.78 -17.64
CA GLU A 2 -0.14 -9.14 -17.52
C GLU A 2 0.88 -10.30 -17.49
N GLU A 3 1.93 -10.23 -18.31
CA GLU A 3 2.99 -11.27 -18.34
C GLU A 3 3.82 -11.32 -17.05
N TYR A 4 4.08 -10.17 -16.42
CA TYR A 4 4.82 -10.09 -15.15
C TYR A 4 3.96 -10.50 -13.96
N GLU A 5 2.66 -10.19 -14.03
CA GLU A 5 1.69 -10.61 -13.01
C GLU A 5 1.60 -12.14 -12.96
N SER A 6 1.44 -12.78 -14.12
CA SER A 6 1.45 -14.25 -14.24
C SER A 6 2.79 -14.88 -13.82
N TYR A 7 3.90 -14.17 -13.96
CA TYR A 7 5.20 -14.63 -13.47
C TYR A 7 5.24 -14.65 -11.93
N CYS A 8 4.91 -13.52 -11.28
CA CYS A 8 4.90 -13.41 -9.81
C CYS A 8 3.96 -14.41 -9.14
N GLU A 9 2.80 -14.71 -9.74
CA GLU A 9 1.87 -15.70 -9.22
C GLU A 9 2.47 -17.12 -9.13
N LYS A 10 3.42 -17.46 -10.00
CA LYS A 10 4.07 -18.79 -10.04
C LYS A 10 5.23 -18.93 -9.05
N LEU A 11 5.80 -17.82 -8.58
CA LEU A 11 6.96 -17.81 -7.68
C LEU A 11 6.60 -18.24 -6.25
N SER A 12 7.48 -18.96 -5.57
CA SER A 12 7.38 -19.21 -4.13
C SER A 12 7.57 -17.92 -3.31
N ILE A 13 7.29 -17.97 -2.00
CA ILE A 13 7.47 -16.82 -1.08
C ILE A 13 8.93 -16.38 -1.05
N ASP A 14 9.88 -17.32 -1.07
CA ASP A 14 11.32 -17.02 -1.03
C ASP A 14 11.79 -16.42 -2.37
N GLU A 15 11.33 -16.96 -3.50
CA GLU A 15 11.61 -16.39 -4.83
C GLU A 15 10.99 -14.99 -5.00
N LEU A 16 9.77 -14.77 -4.49
CA LEU A 16 9.14 -13.44 -4.47
C LEU A 16 9.94 -12.45 -3.63
N ARG A 17 10.46 -12.89 -2.48
CA ARG A 17 11.32 -12.05 -1.65
C ARG A 17 12.60 -11.66 -2.41
N GLU A 18 13.26 -12.61 -3.06
CA GLU A 18 14.43 -12.34 -3.90
C GLU A 18 14.12 -11.41 -5.07
N GLU A 19 12.97 -11.58 -5.70
CA GLU A 19 12.50 -10.72 -6.80
C GLU A 19 12.29 -9.29 -6.30
N ILE A 20 11.60 -9.09 -5.17
CA ILE A 20 11.45 -7.77 -4.54
C ILE A 20 12.82 -7.14 -4.24
N PHE A 21 13.78 -7.93 -3.77
CA PHE A 21 15.17 -7.47 -3.53
C PHE A 21 15.93 -7.09 -4.80
N LYS A 22 15.66 -7.75 -5.93
CA LYS A 22 16.26 -7.40 -7.23
C LYS A 22 15.69 -6.08 -7.74
N LEU A 23 14.38 -5.89 -7.61
CA LEU A 23 13.69 -4.67 -8.04
C LEU A 23 13.99 -3.44 -7.16
N THR A 24 14.59 -3.64 -5.98
CA THR A 24 15.07 -2.56 -5.09
C THR A 24 16.40 -1.97 -5.55
N ARG A 25 17.14 -2.64 -6.45
CA ARG A 25 18.42 -2.13 -6.96
C ARG A 25 18.14 -1.12 -8.09
N PRO A 26 18.62 0.12 -8.00
CA PRO A 26 17.95 1.25 -8.65
C PRO A 26 18.54 1.55 -10.03
N ASP A 27 17.98 0.99 -11.10
CA ASP A 27 18.32 1.44 -12.48
C ASP A 27 17.10 1.66 -13.42
N ASP A 28 15.87 1.23 -13.08
CA ASP A 28 14.74 1.30 -14.04
C ASP A 28 13.39 1.80 -13.44
N LYS A 29 12.72 2.69 -14.18
CA LYS A 29 11.39 3.22 -13.87
C LYS A 29 10.28 2.17 -13.98
N SER A 30 10.49 1.07 -14.69
CA SER A 30 9.56 -0.08 -14.77
C SER A 30 9.42 -0.84 -13.43
N HIS A 31 10.35 -0.65 -12.49
CA HIS A 31 10.37 -1.38 -11.21
C HIS A 31 9.22 -1.07 -10.26
N ALA A 32 8.70 0.17 -10.19
CA ALA A 32 7.71 0.49 -9.16
C ALA A 32 6.43 -0.36 -9.26
N SER A 33 5.92 -0.58 -10.48
CA SER A 33 4.71 -1.40 -10.68
C SER A 33 4.98 -2.88 -10.41
N ASN A 34 6.13 -3.38 -10.88
CA ASN A 34 6.54 -4.76 -10.69
C ASN A 34 6.83 -5.07 -9.21
N SER A 35 7.51 -4.16 -8.51
CA SER A 35 7.78 -4.24 -7.07
C SER A 35 6.49 -4.28 -6.27
N THR A 36 5.52 -3.42 -6.61
CA THR A 36 4.25 -3.40 -5.89
C THR A 36 3.43 -4.65 -6.15
N PHE A 37 3.42 -5.16 -7.39
CA PHE A 37 2.75 -6.42 -7.68
C PHE A 37 3.42 -7.58 -6.92
N ALA A 38 4.75 -7.70 -7.00
CA ALA A 38 5.51 -8.71 -6.27
C ALA A 38 5.29 -8.63 -4.75
N LEU A 39 5.26 -7.42 -4.17
CA LEU A 39 4.93 -7.19 -2.75
C LEU A 39 3.49 -7.61 -2.42
N GLY A 40 2.53 -7.30 -3.28
CA GLY A 40 1.14 -7.71 -3.12
C GLY A 40 0.99 -9.22 -3.14
N THR A 41 1.59 -9.89 -4.14
CA THR A 41 1.59 -11.36 -4.24
C THR A 41 2.31 -12.00 -3.06
N TYR A 42 3.44 -11.43 -2.62
CA TYR A 42 4.16 -11.89 -1.43
C TYR A 42 3.27 -11.84 -0.19
N LEU A 43 2.58 -10.73 0.04
CA LEU A 43 1.66 -10.58 1.18
C LEU A 43 0.49 -11.55 1.11
N LEU A 44 -0.11 -11.74 -0.07
CA LEU A 44 -1.21 -12.70 -0.25
C LEU A 44 -0.77 -14.13 0.09
N LYS A 45 0.37 -14.57 -0.44
CA LYS A 45 0.92 -15.90 -0.14
C LYS A 45 1.31 -16.03 1.34
N LEU A 46 1.81 -14.96 1.94
CA LEU A 46 2.14 -14.94 3.37
C LEU A 46 0.88 -15.05 4.23
N GLN A 47 -0.22 -14.38 3.84
CA GLN A 47 -1.53 -14.50 4.48
C GLN A 47 -2.06 -15.94 4.37
N GLU A 48 -2.07 -16.53 3.18
CA GLU A 48 -2.52 -17.91 2.97
C GLU A 48 -1.73 -18.91 3.82
N LYS A 49 -0.40 -18.78 3.87
CA LYS A 49 0.47 -19.62 4.70
C LYS A 49 0.25 -19.42 6.21
N SER A 50 -0.31 -18.28 6.61
CA SER A 50 -0.44 -17.85 8.01
C SER A 50 -1.90 -17.71 8.46
N ASN A 51 -2.80 -18.50 7.86
CA ASN A 51 -4.23 -18.51 8.16
C ASN A 51 -4.86 -17.10 8.17
N TYR A 52 -4.51 -16.30 7.17
CA TYR A 52 -5.00 -14.94 6.93
C TYR A 52 -4.69 -13.91 8.01
N SER A 53 -3.63 -14.13 8.81
CA SER A 53 -3.22 -13.15 9.83
C SER A 53 -3.04 -11.74 9.24
N PRO A 54 -3.55 -10.68 9.91
CA PRO A 54 -3.53 -9.33 9.36
C PRO A 54 -2.21 -8.59 9.66
N ILE A 55 -1.41 -9.14 10.57
CA ILE A 55 -0.12 -8.60 11.01
C ILE A 55 0.99 -9.64 10.82
N PHE A 56 2.23 -9.20 10.62
CA PHE A 56 3.41 -10.03 10.39
C PHE A 56 4.60 -9.50 11.20
N PRO A 57 5.52 -10.35 11.66
CA PRO A 57 6.74 -9.90 12.32
C PRO A 57 7.65 -9.16 11.34
N LEU A 58 8.31 -8.09 11.80
CA LEU A 58 9.27 -7.31 11.00
C LEU A 58 10.39 -8.15 10.39
N GLU A 59 10.79 -9.25 11.05
CA GLU A 59 11.79 -10.19 10.52
C GLU A 59 11.37 -10.85 9.19
N LEU A 60 10.07 -10.90 8.89
CA LEU A 60 9.55 -11.40 7.62
C LEU A 60 9.42 -10.31 6.56
N SER A 61 9.74 -9.05 6.88
CA SER A 61 9.67 -7.97 5.91
C SER A 61 10.71 -8.19 4.80
N PRO A 62 10.30 -8.14 3.52
CA PRO A 62 11.23 -8.33 2.41
C PRO A 62 12.21 -7.16 2.26
N ILE A 63 11.90 -5.97 2.80
CA ILE A 63 12.77 -4.79 2.82
C ILE A 63 12.48 -3.97 4.10
N PRO A 64 13.30 -2.97 4.47
CA PRO A 64 13.03 -2.12 5.63
C PRO A 64 11.64 -1.44 5.59
N LYS A 65 10.94 -1.39 6.73
CA LYS A 65 9.55 -0.89 6.83
C LYS A 65 9.38 0.57 6.38
N ASN A 66 10.38 1.41 6.60
CA ASN A 66 10.42 2.80 6.12
C ASN A 66 10.44 2.89 4.58
N GLU A 67 11.15 1.98 3.91
CA GLU A 67 11.24 1.93 2.45
C GLU A 67 9.93 1.45 1.82
N LEU A 68 9.26 0.46 2.42
CA LEU A 68 7.92 0.01 1.98
C LEU A 68 6.92 1.16 1.88
N ARG A 69 6.95 2.08 2.85
CA ARG A 69 6.06 3.23 2.88
C ARG A 69 6.35 4.20 1.73
N GLU A 70 7.62 4.54 1.51
CA GLU A 70 8.01 5.43 0.40
C GLU A 70 7.59 4.84 -0.95
N TRP A 71 7.82 3.53 -1.11
CA TRP A 71 7.47 2.80 -2.33
C TRP A 71 5.96 2.76 -2.57
N GLY A 72 5.17 2.49 -1.53
CA GLY A 72 3.71 2.53 -1.59
C GLY A 72 3.19 3.88 -2.06
N GLU A 73 3.72 4.98 -1.49
CA GLU A 73 3.32 6.35 -1.89
C GLU A 73 3.70 6.69 -3.34
N GLN A 74 4.91 6.29 -3.79
CA GLN A 74 5.36 6.53 -5.17
C GLN A 74 4.53 5.74 -6.18
N TYR A 75 4.23 4.48 -5.87
CA TYR A 75 3.39 3.63 -6.70
C TYR A 75 1.98 4.21 -6.85
N SER A 76 1.33 4.55 -5.73
CA SER A 76 -0.03 5.08 -5.76
C SER A 76 -0.16 6.36 -6.59
N LYS A 77 0.85 7.24 -6.56
CA LYS A 77 0.91 8.41 -7.45
C LYS A 77 0.96 8.01 -8.93
N ARG A 78 1.80 7.05 -9.30
CA ARG A 78 1.98 6.61 -10.69
C ARG A 78 0.72 5.96 -11.26
N VAL A 79 0.08 5.09 -10.48
CA VAL A 79 -1.17 4.44 -10.89
C VAL A 79 -2.29 5.47 -11.06
N LEU A 80 -2.41 6.44 -10.15
CA LEU A 80 -3.42 7.48 -10.26
C LEU A 80 -3.31 8.28 -11.57
N ILE A 81 -2.08 8.59 -12.00
CA ILE A 81 -1.81 9.27 -13.28
C ILE A 81 -2.24 8.39 -14.46
N GLY A 82 -1.89 7.11 -14.43
CA GLY A 82 -2.11 6.19 -15.55
C GLY A 82 -3.53 5.63 -15.66
N GLN A 83 -4.22 5.47 -14.54
CA GLN A 83 -5.49 4.74 -14.44
C GLN A 83 -6.64 5.58 -13.85
N GLY A 84 -6.38 6.82 -13.39
CA GLY A 84 -7.40 7.72 -12.85
C GLY A 84 -7.95 7.33 -11.47
N GLY A 85 -7.49 6.22 -10.89
CA GLY A 85 -7.94 5.71 -9.60
C GLY A 85 -7.03 4.61 -9.06
N LEU A 86 -7.26 4.21 -7.81
CA LEU A 86 -6.59 3.06 -7.18
C LEU A 86 -7.60 1.96 -6.89
N GLN A 87 -7.33 0.77 -7.40
CA GLN A 87 -8.04 -0.44 -7.03
C GLN A 87 -7.64 -0.89 -5.63
N LYS A 88 -8.47 -1.72 -5.00
CA LYS A 88 -8.27 -2.17 -3.61
C LYS A 88 -6.89 -2.81 -3.39
N PHE A 89 -6.46 -3.70 -4.28
CA PHE A 89 -5.15 -4.36 -4.16
C PHE A 89 -3.97 -3.37 -4.23
N GLN A 90 -4.14 -2.27 -4.96
CA GLN A 90 -3.13 -1.22 -5.11
C GLN A 90 -3.01 -0.37 -3.84
N VAL A 91 -4.13 -0.14 -3.16
CA VAL A 91 -4.17 0.47 -1.83
C VAL A 91 -3.56 -0.46 -0.79
N ASP A 92 -3.94 -1.74 -0.81
CA ASP A 92 -3.44 -2.73 0.14
C ASP A 92 -1.91 -2.91 0.02
N ALA A 93 -1.38 -2.89 -1.20
CA ALA A 93 0.06 -2.93 -1.44
C ALA A 93 0.78 -1.65 -0.95
N ALA A 94 0.16 -0.47 -1.11
CA ALA A 94 0.70 0.79 -0.57
C ALA A 94 0.66 0.84 0.97
N LEU A 95 -0.25 0.09 1.59
CA LEU A 95 -0.40 -0.02 3.04
C LEU A 95 0.31 -1.25 3.63
N SER A 96 1.05 -2.00 2.81
CA SER A 96 1.79 -3.22 3.20
C SER A 96 2.68 -3.04 4.42
N TYR A 97 3.31 -1.87 4.55
CA TYR A 97 4.17 -1.54 5.68
C TYR A 97 3.45 -1.60 7.02
N THR A 98 2.13 -1.36 7.03
CA THR A 98 1.31 -1.41 8.25
C THR A 98 1.14 -2.83 8.76
N SER A 99 1.21 -3.85 7.91
CA SER A 99 1.11 -5.24 8.35
C SER A 99 2.35 -5.69 9.12
N PHE A 100 3.53 -5.13 8.87
CA PHE A 100 4.75 -5.52 9.58
C PHE A 100 4.87 -4.80 10.92
N GLN A 101 4.81 -5.54 12.02
CA GLN A 101 4.84 -5.02 13.39
C GLN A 101 6.02 -5.60 14.17
N ASN A 102 6.42 -4.89 15.23
CA ASN A 102 7.41 -5.42 16.15
C ASN A 102 6.72 -6.43 17.08
N LEU A 103 6.96 -7.71 16.84
CA LEU A 103 6.41 -8.80 17.63
C LEU A 103 7.39 -9.96 17.75
N THR A 104 7.31 -10.69 18.86
CA THR A 104 8.19 -11.84 19.10
C THR A 104 7.78 -13.03 18.24
N LYS A 105 8.71 -13.98 18.04
CA LYS A 105 8.41 -15.24 17.34
C LYS A 105 7.28 -16.03 18.00
N GLU A 106 7.16 -15.96 19.32
CA GLU A 106 6.09 -16.63 20.06
C GLU A 106 4.74 -15.96 19.83
N GLN A 107 4.68 -14.63 19.91
CA GLN A 107 3.46 -13.87 19.59
C GLN A 107 3.01 -14.13 18.15
N TRP A 108 3.95 -14.13 17.21
CA TRP A 108 3.66 -14.47 15.81
C TRP A 108 3.04 -15.85 15.69
N LYS A 109 3.67 -16.85 16.30
CA LYS A 109 3.23 -18.23 16.24
C LYS A 109 1.80 -18.37 16.75
N LYS A 110 1.49 -17.79 17.92
CA LYS A 110 0.15 -17.85 18.52
C LYS A 110 -0.93 -17.19 17.66
N ILE A 111 -0.62 -16.06 17.03
CA ILE A 111 -1.58 -15.37 16.14
C ILE A 111 -1.78 -16.17 14.84
N SER A 112 -0.69 -16.61 14.21
CA SER A 112 -0.73 -17.31 12.92
C SER A 112 -1.28 -18.74 13.02
N SER A 113 -1.15 -19.40 14.17
CA SER A 113 -1.75 -20.71 14.44
C SER A 113 -3.24 -20.62 14.78
N GLY A 114 -3.78 -19.41 14.99
CA GLY A 114 -5.14 -19.22 15.47
C GLY A 114 -5.34 -19.54 16.95
N GLU A 115 -4.27 -19.72 17.73
CA GLU A 115 -4.35 -19.91 19.19
C GLU A 115 -4.91 -18.67 19.91
N ILE A 116 -4.78 -17.48 19.31
CA ILE A 116 -5.44 -16.27 19.79
C ILE A 116 -6.82 -16.17 19.12
N ASP A 117 -7.79 -16.84 19.76
CA ASP A 117 -9.19 -16.80 19.35
C ASP A 117 -9.65 -15.35 19.15
N ASN A 118 -10.44 -15.12 18.10
CA ASN A 118 -11.01 -13.83 17.73
C ASN A 118 -10.02 -12.73 17.31
N PHE A 119 -8.71 -12.97 17.19
CA PHE A 119 -7.76 -11.92 16.75
C PHE A 119 -8.17 -11.28 15.41
N LEU A 120 -8.51 -12.12 14.43
CA LEU A 120 -8.99 -11.68 13.12
C LEU A 120 -10.30 -10.89 13.22
N LEU A 121 -11.26 -11.41 13.99
CA LEU A 121 -12.58 -10.78 14.17
C LEU A 121 -12.45 -9.42 14.85
N TYR A 122 -11.59 -9.30 15.86
CA TYR A 122 -11.29 -8.04 16.53
C TYR A 122 -10.75 -6.98 15.56
N VAL A 123 -9.75 -7.35 14.76
CA VAL A 123 -9.13 -6.46 13.78
C VAL A 123 -10.13 -6.05 12.69
N GLU A 124 -10.93 -6.99 12.18
CA GLU A 124 -11.95 -6.71 11.17
C GLU A 124 -13.05 -5.77 11.70
N ASP A 125 -13.58 -6.05 12.88
CA ASP A 125 -14.60 -5.24 13.52
C ASP A 125 -14.11 -3.82 13.75
N LYS A 126 -12.91 -3.67 14.32
CA LYS A 126 -12.31 -2.35 14.52
C LYS A 126 -12.11 -1.58 13.21
N LYS A 127 -11.69 -2.27 12.14
CA LYS A 127 -11.55 -1.66 10.81
C LYS A 127 -12.89 -1.19 10.22
N LYS A 128 -13.96 -1.96 10.41
CA LYS A 128 -15.27 -1.72 9.79
C LYS A 128 -16.16 -0.79 10.62
N LYS A 129 -16.20 -0.99 11.94
CA LYS A 129 -17.16 -0.39 12.89
C LYS A 129 -16.50 0.60 13.86
N GLY A 130 -15.17 0.54 14.04
CA GLY A 130 -14.43 1.36 15.01
C GLY A 130 -14.44 0.83 16.45
N ASN A 131 -15.23 -0.20 16.73
CA ASN A 131 -15.27 -0.96 17.98
C ASN A 131 -15.24 -2.47 17.67
N SER A 132 -15.05 -3.30 18.70
CA SER A 132 -15.23 -4.75 18.59
C SER A 132 -15.81 -5.26 19.91
N GLU A 133 -16.69 -6.25 19.81
CA GLU A 133 -17.26 -6.99 20.94
C GLU A 133 -16.39 -8.19 21.34
N HIS A 134 -15.40 -8.53 20.53
CA HIS A 134 -14.45 -9.60 20.81
C HIS A 134 -13.38 -9.13 21.78
N GLU A 135 -13.15 -9.89 22.85
CA GLU A 135 -12.07 -9.61 23.79
C GLU A 135 -10.78 -10.32 23.37
N LEU A 136 -9.67 -9.60 23.48
CA LEU A 136 -8.32 -10.13 23.31
C LEU A 136 -7.54 -9.98 24.61
N PRO A 137 -6.61 -10.90 24.92
CA PRO A 137 -5.65 -10.66 25.99
C PRO A 137 -4.90 -9.35 25.74
N ASN A 138 -4.61 -8.61 26.82
CA ASN A 138 -4.08 -7.25 26.74
C ASN A 138 -2.85 -7.10 25.82
N GLU A 139 -1.95 -8.08 25.80
CA GLU A 139 -0.76 -8.05 24.94
C GLU A 139 -1.12 -8.06 23.43
N TYR A 140 -2.06 -8.91 23.01
CA TYR A 140 -2.49 -9.02 21.61
C TYR A 140 -3.42 -7.88 21.22
N LYS A 141 -4.21 -7.39 22.18
CA LYS A 141 -4.99 -6.17 21.99
C LYS A 141 -4.10 -4.98 21.67
N LEU A 142 -3.01 -4.79 22.40
CA LEU A 142 -2.05 -3.72 22.13
C LEU A 142 -1.42 -3.86 20.73
N LEU A 143 -1.03 -5.08 20.33
CA LEU A 143 -0.51 -5.34 18.98
C LEU A 143 -1.54 -5.00 17.89
N ALA A 144 -2.79 -5.43 18.07
CA ALA A 144 -3.87 -5.15 17.14
C ALA A 144 -4.20 -3.65 17.07
N ASP A 145 -4.28 -2.97 18.22
CA ASP A 145 -4.57 -1.55 18.29
C ASP A 145 -3.46 -0.71 17.65
N ASN A 146 -2.18 -1.03 17.89
CA ASN A 146 -1.04 -0.39 17.24
C ASN A 146 -1.08 -0.56 15.71
N TYR A 147 -1.36 -1.78 15.24
CA TYR A 147 -1.58 -2.05 13.82
C TYR A 147 -2.70 -1.19 13.23
N LEU A 148 -3.84 -1.10 13.92
CA LEU A 148 -5.01 -0.34 13.46
C LEU A 148 -4.74 1.16 13.42
N GLU A 149 -4.01 1.69 14.41
CA GLU A 149 -3.62 3.09 14.47
C GLU A 149 -2.66 3.45 13.32
N GLU A 150 -1.62 2.62 13.12
CA GLU A 150 -0.71 2.79 12.00
C GLU A 150 -1.45 2.70 10.67
N TYR A 151 -2.35 1.73 10.51
CA TYR A 151 -3.17 1.57 9.31
C TYR A 151 -4.03 2.80 9.03
N LYS A 152 -4.71 3.35 10.05
CA LYS A 152 -5.53 4.55 9.92
C LYS A 152 -4.68 5.76 9.51
N THR A 153 -3.53 5.92 10.14
CA THR A 153 -2.57 7.00 9.84
C THR A 153 -2.03 6.87 8.43
N ALA A 154 -1.58 5.67 8.05
CA ALA A 154 -1.10 5.32 6.73
C ALA A 154 -2.10 5.62 5.64
N LYS A 155 -3.33 5.15 5.82
CA LYS A 155 -4.44 5.37 4.91
C LYS A 155 -4.70 6.87 4.74
N SER A 156 -4.79 7.62 5.84
CA SER A 156 -5.00 9.07 5.82
C SER A 156 -3.89 9.80 5.06
N LEU A 157 -2.63 9.46 5.33
CA LEU A 157 -1.47 10.06 4.68
C LEU A 157 -1.44 9.75 3.18
N LEU A 158 -1.73 8.50 2.80
CA LEU A 158 -1.82 8.07 1.41
C LEU A 158 -2.89 8.88 0.67
N PHE A 159 -4.12 8.94 1.19
CA PHE A 159 -5.20 9.69 0.53
C PHE A 159 -4.97 11.20 0.51
N LYS A 160 -4.40 11.79 1.57
CA LYS A 160 -3.98 13.21 1.55
C LYS A 160 -2.90 13.47 0.50
N GLY A 161 -1.91 12.57 0.39
CA GLY A 161 -0.87 12.65 -0.61
C GLY A 161 -1.42 12.59 -2.04
N LEU A 162 -2.42 11.74 -2.27
CA LEU A 162 -3.10 11.61 -3.55
C LEU A 162 -3.96 12.83 -3.88
N ASP A 163 -4.75 13.34 -2.93
CA ASP A 163 -5.56 14.56 -3.11
C ASP A 163 -4.69 15.79 -3.42
N ASN A 164 -3.59 15.98 -2.68
CA ASN A 164 -2.61 17.03 -2.95
C ASN A 164 -1.99 16.89 -4.34
N TYR A 165 -1.72 15.67 -4.78
CA TYR A 165 -1.17 15.40 -6.10
C TYR A 165 -2.19 15.72 -7.22
N GLN A 166 -3.45 15.33 -7.07
CA GLN A 166 -4.53 15.67 -8.00
C GLN A 166 -4.76 17.18 -8.10
N LYS A 167 -4.75 17.89 -6.96
CA LYS A 167 -4.83 19.36 -6.91
C LYS A 167 -3.68 20.05 -7.63
N LYS A 168 -2.46 19.52 -7.49
CA LYS A 168 -1.28 20.05 -8.20
C LYS A 168 -1.38 19.85 -9.71
N LEU A 169 -1.88 18.69 -10.17
CA LEU A 169 -2.13 18.45 -11.59
C LEU A 169 -3.19 19.40 -12.15
N SER A 170 -4.35 19.50 -11.49
CA SER A 170 -5.44 20.38 -11.90
C SER A 170 -5.06 21.87 -11.87
N GLY A 171 -4.24 22.29 -10.90
CA GLY A 171 -3.67 23.64 -10.85
C GLY A 171 -2.70 23.98 -11.99
N CYS A 172 -2.13 22.98 -12.68
CA CYS A 172 -1.24 23.19 -13.81
C CYS A 172 -2.00 23.51 -15.12
N TYR A 173 -3.27 23.10 -15.23
CA TYR A 173 -4.12 23.39 -16.40
C TYR A 173 -4.68 24.82 -16.39
N ILE A 174 -4.88 25.42 -15.21
CA ILE A 174 -5.41 26.78 -15.07
C ILE A 174 -4.53 27.84 -15.78
N PRO A 175 -3.19 27.88 -15.58
CA PRO A 175 -2.33 28.80 -16.33
C PRO A 175 -2.33 28.55 -17.84
N ILE A 176 -2.45 27.29 -18.28
CA ILE A 176 -2.46 26.93 -19.70
C ILE A 176 -3.74 27.42 -20.38
N ILE A 177 -4.90 27.24 -19.75
CA ILE A 177 -6.18 27.75 -20.26
C ILE A 177 -6.17 29.28 -20.31
N ILE A 178 -5.65 29.95 -19.28
CA ILE A 178 -5.48 31.41 -19.27
C ILE A 178 -4.57 31.87 -20.41
N ALA A 179 -3.46 31.15 -20.66
CA ALA A 179 -2.56 31.47 -21.76
C ALA A 179 -3.23 31.30 -23.14
N ILE A 180 -4.01 30.24 -23.34
CA ILE A 180 -4.75 30.00 -24.60
C ILE A 180 -5.80 31.09 -24.84
N VAL A 181 -6.56 31.48 -23.81
CA VAL A 181 -7.54 32.57 -23.89
C VAL A 181 -6.86 33.91 -24.19
N ALA A 182 -5.73 34.20 -23.54
CA ALA A 182 -4.98 35.43 -23.76
C ALA A 182 -4.41 35.50 -25.19
N ILE A 183 -3.88 34.39 -25.72
CA ILE A 183 -3.40 34.31 -27.10
C ILE A 183 -4.56 34.46 -28.10
N GLY A 184 -5.72 33.82 -27.84
CA GLY A 184 -6.91 33.97 -28.68
C GLY A 184 -7.44 35.41 -28.71
N ALA A 185 -7.44 36.10 -27.56
CA ALA A 185 -7.81 37.51 -27.47
C ALA A 185 -6.83 38.43 -28.22
N LEU A 186 -5.52 38.14 -28.14
CA LEU A 186 -4.49 38.88 -28.88
C LEU A 186 -4.62 38.70 -30.40
N ILE A 187 -4.88 37.47 -30.88
CA ILE A 187 -5.09 37.21 -32.30
C ILE A 187 -6.36 37.90 -32.79
N TRP A 188 -7.45 37.86 -32.03
CA TRP A 188 -8.67 38.58 -32.38
C TRP A 188 -8.43 40.09 -32.50
N TYR A 189 -7.77 40.71 -31.51
CA TYR A 189 -7.46 42.14 -31.51
C TYR A 189 -6.52 42.60 -32.64
N PHE A 190 -5.62 41.72 -33.12
CA PHE A 190 -4.69 42.07 -34.21
C PHE A 190 -5.25 41.84 -35.61
N PHE A 191 -6.25 40.95 -35.76
CA PHE A 191 -6.78 40.54 -37.07
C PHE A 191 -8.23 40.99 -37.33
N PHE A 192 -8.93 41.53 -36.33
CA PHE A 192 -10.29 42.09 -36.42
C PHE A 192 -10.38 43.41 -35.64
#